data_AF-A0A484YUR8-F1
#
_entry.id   AF-A0A484YUR8-F1
#
_cell.length_a   1.000
_cell.length_b   1.000
_cell.length_c   1.000
_cell.angle_alpha   90.00
_cell.angle_beta   90.00
_cell.angle_gamma   90.00
#
_symmetry.space_group_name_H-M   'P 1'
#
loop_
_entity.id
_entity.type
_entity.pdbx_description
1 polymer ?
#
loop_
_entity_poly.entity_id
_entity_poly.type
_entity_poly.pdbx_seq_one_letter_code
_entity_poly.pdbx_strand_id
1 'polypeptide(L)'
;MKTIGLLGGMSWESTIPYYRLINEGIKQRLGGLHSAQVLLHSVDFHEIEECQRRGEWDKTGDILAEAALGLQRAGAEGIVLCTNTMHKVADAIESRCSLPFLHIADATGRAITGAGMTRVRCWVHVTPWNRIFIAGG
;
A
#
# COMPACT_ATOMS: atom_id res chain seq x y z
N MET A 1 4.25 -8.44 18.29
CA MET A 1 3.70 -7.70 17.13
C MET A 1 4.30 -8.30 15.87
N LYS A 2 3.60 -8.25 14.73
CA LYS A 2 4.19 -8.66 13.45
C LYS A 2 4.97 -7.51 12.83
N THR A 3 6.07 -7.80 12.13
CA THR A 3 6.82 -6.78 11.37
C THR A 3 6.09 -6.45 10.08
N ILE A 4 5.76 -5.18 9.86
CA ILE A 4 5.06 -4.75 8.63
C ILE A 4 6.06 -4.24 7.58
N GLY A 5 5.89 -4.71 6.34
CA GLY A 5 6.58 -4.19 5.17
C GLY A 5 5.78 -3.07 4.50
N LEU A 6 6.37 -1.90 4.34
CA LEU A 6 5.79 -0.77 3.63
C LEU A 6 6.49 -0.59 2.28
N LEU A 7 5.72 -0.59 1.19
CA LEU A 7 6.15 -0.14 -0.13
C LEU A 7 5.73 1.33 -0.29
N GLY A 8 6.68 2.25 -0.10
CA GLY A 8 6.46 3.69 -0.08
C GLY A 8 7.26 4.43 -1.15
N GLY A 9 7.27 5.77 -1.04
CA GLY A 9 7.93 6.64 -2.01
C GLY A 9 7.07 6.96 -3.23
N MET A 10 5.74 6.81 -3.16
CA MET A 10 4.82 7.02 -4.29
C MET A 10 3.64 7.98 -3.99
N SER A 11 3.87 9.18 -3.44
CA SER A 11 5.17 9.83 -3.20
C SER A 11 5.69 9.60 -1.77
N TRP A 12 6.87 10.12 -1.43
CA TRP A 12 7.43 9.98 -0.08
C TRP A 12 6.65 10.80 0.95
N GLU A 13 6.07 11.93 0.55
CA GLU A 13 5.25 12.79 1.41
C GLU A 13 4.03 12.04 1.94
N SER A 14 3.40 11.20 1.12
CA SER A 14 2.26 10.36 1.53
C SER A 14 2.69 9.16 2.38
N THR A 15 3.95 8.75 2.32
CA THR A 15 4.49 7.63 3.11
C THR A 15 4.70 8.02 4.58
N ILE A 16 5.04 9.28 4.86
CA ILE A 16 5.23 9.78 6.23
C ILE A 16 4.00 9.56 7.12
N PRO A 17 2.77 9.90 6.69
CA PRO A 17 1.56 9.60 7.44
C PRO A 17 1.40 8.12 7.80
N TYR A 18 1.71 7.19 6.89
CA TYR A 18 1.64 5.75 7.20
C TYR A 18 2.56 5.39 8.37
N TYR A 19 3.84 5.76 8.27
CA TYR A 19 4.81 5.48 9.32
C TYR A 19 4.40 6.10 10.67
N ARG A 20 3.94 7.35 10.65
CA ARG A 20 3.47 8.05 11.85
C ARG A 20 2.28 7.35 12.49
N LEU A 21 1.22 7.12 11.73
CA LEU A 21 -0.04 6.56 12.24
C LEU A 21 0.12 5.12 12.74
N ILE A 22 0.95 4.32 12.08
CA ILE A 22 1.25 2.95 12.53
C ILE A 22 1.94 2.98 13.90
N ASN A 23 2.94 3.85 14.08
CA ASN A 23 3.63 4.00 15.36
C ASN A 23 2.72 4.54 16.46
N GLU A 24 1.92 5.57 16.16
CA GLU A 24 0.92 6.11 17.08
C GLU A 24 -0.09 5.04 17.50
N GLY A 25 -0.59 4.23 16.57
CA GLY A 25 -1.51 3.13 16.85
C GLY A 25 -0.91 2.04 17.76
N ILE A 26 0.38 1.69 17.57
CA ILE A 26 1.07 0.76 18.46
C ILE A 26 1.27 1.36 19.85
N LYS A 27 1.73 2.62 19.92
CA LYS A 27 1.90 3.33 21.20
C LYS A 27 0.59 3.43 21.98
N GLN A 28 -0.52 3.71 21.31
CA GLN A 28 -1.85 3.77 21.94
C GLN A 28 -2.30 2.43 22.52
N ARG A 29 -1.98 1.32 21.85
CA ARG A 29 -2.41 -0.03 22.27
C ARG A 29 -1.52 -0.66 23.34
N LEU A 30 -0.20 -0.45 23.25
CA LEU A 30 0.78 -1.10 24.14
C LEU A 30 1.31 -0.17 25.24
N GLY A 31 1.14 1.15 25.09
CA GLY A 31 1.59 2.14 26.07
C GLY A 31 3.12 2.32 26.14
N GLY A 32 3.55 3.14 27.11
CA GLY A 32 4.97 3.37 27.38
C GLY A 32 5.75 3.92 26.18
N LEU A 33 6.89 3.28 25.90
CA LEU A 33 7.79 3.61 24.79
C LEU A 33 7.71 2.58 23.65
N HIS A 34 6.61 1.81 23.56
CA HIS A 34 6.42 0.87 22.46
C HIS A 34 6.25 1.60 21.13
N SER A 35 6.95 1.10 20.10
CA SER A 35 6.88 1.54 18.71
C SER A 35 6.64 0.34 17.80
N ALA A 36 6.30 0.60 16.54
CA ALA A 36 6.03 -0.44 15.55
C ALA A 36 7.32 -1.02 14.97
N GLN A 37 7.31 -2.33 14.68
CA GLN A 37 8.34 -2.96 13.86
C GLN A 37 8.00 -2.76 12.38
N VAL A 38 8.78 -1.93 11.69
CA VAL A 38 8.50 -1.50 10.31
C VAL A 38 9.74 -1.70 9.46
N LEU A 39 9.57 -2.32 8.29
CA LEU A 39 10.53 -2.31 7.20
C LEU A 39 9.93 -1.48 6.07
N LEU A 40 10.64 -0.46 5.60
CA LEU A 40 10.19 0.43 4.53
C LEU A 40 11.13 0.30 3.33
N HIS A 41 10.57 -0.05 2.18
CA HIS A 41 11.22 0.14 0.90
C HIS A 41 10.61 1.38 0.25
N SER A 42 11.40 2.45 0.15
CA SER A 42 11.00 3.69 -0.53
C SER A 42 11.63 3.73 -1.91
N VAL A 43 10.80 3.66 -2.95
CA VAL A 43 11.27 3.73 -4.35
C VAL A 43 11.62 5.16 -4.73
N ASP A 44 12.40 5.33 -5.79
CA ASP A 44 12.47 6.61 -6.51
C ASP A 44 11.16 6.78 -7.29
N PHE A 45 10.39 7.81 -6.93
CA PHE A 45 9.08 8.03 -7.55
C PHE A 45 9.18 8.35 -9.04
N HIS A 46 10.31 8.92 -9.48
CA HIS A 46 10.47 9.32 -10.88
C HIS A 46 10.40 8.11 -11.83
N GLU A 47 11.03 6.99 -11.47
CA GLU A 47 10.99 5.77 -12.28
C GLU A 47 9.56 5.22 -12.39
N ILE A 48 8.84 5.21 -11.26
CA ILE A 48 7.47 4.72 -11.21
C ILE A 48 6.54 5.61 -12.02
N GLU A 49 6.64 6.95 -11.88
CA GLU A 49 5.82 7.90 -12.61
C GLU A 49 6.07 7.82 -14.13
N GLU A 50 7.34 7.72 -14.55
CA GLU A 50 7.68 7.60 -15.97
C GLU A 50 7.10 6.31 -16.57
N CYS A 51 7.16 5.19 -15.84
CA CYS A 51 6.52 3.95 -16.27
C CYS A 51 5.00 4.10 -16.36
N GLN A 52 4.35 4.77 -15.40
CA GLN A 52 2.91 5.04 -15.44
C GLN A 52 2.54 5.86 -16.68
N ARG A 53 3.30 6.92 -16.97
CA ARG A 53 3.08 7.82 -18.11
C ARG A 53 3.21 7.10 -19.45
N ARG A 54 4.09 6.11 -19.54
CA ARG A 54 4.29 5.25 -20.72
C ARG A 54 3.34 4.05 -20.77
N GLY A 55 2.58 3.81 -19.71
CA GLY A 55 1.70 2.65 -19.59
C GLY A 55 2.43 1.33 -19.36
N GLU A 56 3.69 1.37 -18.90
CA GLU A 56 4.55 0.21 -18.60
C GLU A 56 4.17 -0.43 -17.25
N TRP A 57 2.91 -0.88 -17.10
CA TRP A 57 2.39 -1.43 -15.84
C TRP A 57 3.11 -2.70 -15.39
N ASP A 58 3.43 -3.60 -16.32
CA ASP A 58 4.13 -4.85 -16.01
C ASP A 58 5.49 -4.57 -15.36
N LYS A 59 6.23 -3.60 -15.90
CA LYS A 59 7.52 -3.15 -15.35
C LYS A 59 7.36 -2.58 -13.94
N THR A 60 6.33 -1.77 -13.69
CA THR A 60 6.06 -1.29 -12.34
C THR A 60 5.69 -2.43 -11.38
N GLY A 61 4.95 -3.43 -11.85
CA GLY A 61 4.65 -4.64 -11.10
C GLY A 61 5.91 -5.39 -10.70
N ASP A 62 6.86 -5.55 -11.63
CA ASP A 62 8.15 -6.20 -11.38
C ASP A 62 8.97 -5.47 -10.31
N ILE A 63 9.08 -4.14 -10.41
CA ILE A 63 9.80 -3.31 -9.45
C ILE A 63 9.20 -3.47 -8.05
N LEU A 64 7.88 -3.36 -7.93
CA LEU A 64 7.20 -3.44 -6.63
C LEU A 64 7.18 -4.86 -6.05
N ALA A 65 7.08 -5.89 -6.88
CA ALA A 65 7.16 -7.27 -6.44
C ALA A 65 8.57 -7.61 -5.92
N GLU A 66 9.63 -7.16 -6.60
CA GLU A 66 11.00 -7.35 -6.10
C GLU A 66 11.25 -6.58 -4.80
N ALA A 67 10.73 -5.36 -4.68
CA ALA A 67 10.77 -4.63 -3.42
C ALA A 67 10.04 -5.39 -2.29
N ALA A 68 8.87 -5.98 -2.58
CA ALA A 68 8.11 -6.79 -1.61
C ALA A 68 8.88 -8.05 -1.18
N LEU A 69 9.51 -8.74 -2.13
CA LEU A 69 10.37 -9.90 -1.85
C LEU A 69 11.60 -9.51 -1.03
N GLY A 70 12.18 -8.33 -1.29
CA GLY A 70 13.24 -7.76 -0.46
C GLY A 70 12.81 -7.57 0.99
N LEU A 71 11.63 -7.00 1.21
CA LEU A 71 11.04 -6.85 2.55
C LEU A 71 10.75 -8.20 3.20
N GLN A 72 10.24 -9.18 2.45
CA GLN A 72 10.04 -10.54 2.94
C GLN A 72 11.35 -11.17 3.41
N ARG A 73 12.42 -11.07 2.61
CA ARG A 73 13.76 -11.56 2.99
C ARG A 73 14.32 -10.86 4.23
N ALA A 74 13.97 -9.59 4.43
CA ALA A 74 14.37 -8.82 5.60
C ALA A 74 13.51 -9.11 6.86
N GLY A 75 12.48 -9.95 6.75
CA GLY A 75 11.66 -10.39 7.88
C GLY A 75 10.30 -9.71 8.01
N ALA A 76 9.80 -9.05 6.96
CA ALA A 76 8.41 -8.59 6.94
C ALA A 76 7.45 -9.79 6.97
N GLU A 77 6.32 -9.63 7.66
CA GLU A 77 5.28 -10.65 7.83
C GLU A 77 3.95 -10.26 7.16
N GLY A 78 3.95 -9.14 6.43
CA GLY A 78 2.83 -8.61 5.66
C GLY A 78 3.28 -7.39 4.85
N ILE A 79 2.57 -7.09 3.77
CA ILE A 79 2.88 -5.99 2.87
C ILE A 79 1.73 -4.97 2.85
N VAL A 80 2.08 -3.69 2.96
CA VAL A 80 1.20 -2.55 2.71
C VAL A 80 1.79 -1.71 1.60
N LEU A 81 0.98 -1.42 0.58
CA LEU A 81 1.34 -0.52 -0.50
C LEU A 81 0.84 0.89 -0.18
N CYS A 82 1.76 1.83 0.06
CA CYS A 82 1.45 3.18 0.55
C CYS A 82 1.00 4.15 -0.56
N THR A 83 0.21 3.68 -1.53
CA THR A 83 -0.31 4.49 -2.63
C THR A 83 -1.58 3.87 -3.21
N ASN A 84 -2.54 4.68 -3.62
CA ASN A 84 -3.80 4.19 -4.19
C ASN A 84 -3.59 3.65 -5.61
N THR A 85 -2.89 4.40 -6.46
CA THR A 85 -2.80 4.11 -7.90
C THR A 85 -2.10 2.79 -8.19
N MET A 86 -1.03 2.47 -7.45
CA MET A 86 -0.24 1.27 -7.73
C MET A 86 -0.91 -0.04 -7.29
N HIS A 87 -2.07 0.02 -6.62
CA HIS A 87 -2.89 -1.19 -6.43
C HIS A 87 -3.37 -1.78 -7.76
N LYS A 88 -3.27 -1.04 -8.88
CA LYS A 88 -3.43 -1.59 -10.24
C LYS A 88 -2.53 -2.80 -10.52
N VAL A 89 -1.37 -2.88 -9.88
CA VAL A 89 -0.41 -3.98 -10.05
C VAL A 89 -0.29 -4.83 -8.77
N ALA A 90 -1.29 -4.78 -7.88
CA ALA A 90 -1.31 -5.59 -6.67
C ALA A 90 -1.19 -7.10 -7.00
N ASP A 91 -1.88 -7.57 -8.03
CA ASP A 91 -1.81 -8.97 -8.50
C ASP A 91 -0.37 -9.43 -8.81
N ALA A 92 0.46 -8.55 -9.35
CA ALA A 92 1.87 -8.85 -9.65
C ALA A 92 2.69 -9.01 -8.36
N ILE A 93 2.35 -8.26 -7.32
CA ILE A 93 2.98 -8.37 -6.00
C ILE A 93 2.50 -9.64 -5.30
N GLU A 94 1.18 -9.89 -5.26
CA GLU A 94 0.56 -11.03 -4.58
C GLU A 94 0.93 -12.37 -5.20
N SER A 95 1.09 -12.42 -6.53
CA SER A 95 1.51 -13.65 -7.23
C SER A 95 2.97 -14.02 -6.98
N ARG A 96 3.82 -13.05 -6.61
CA ARG A 96 5.27 -13.26 -6.40
C ARG A 96 5.67 -13.31 -4.94
N CYS A 97 5.04 -12.50 -4.09
CA CYS A 97 5.32 -12.41 -2.67
C CYS A 97 4.26 -13.20 -1.88
N SER A 98 4.68 -14.20 -1.12
CA SER A 98 3.78 -15.06 -0.35
C SER A 98 3.26 -14.42 0.95
N LEU A 99 3.66 -13.19 1.24
CA LEU A 99 3.21 -12.49 2.44
C LEU A 99 1.77 -12.00 2.28
N PRO A 100 0.99 -11.93 3.38
CA PRO A 100 -0.32 -11.31 3.34
C PRO A 100 -0.24 -9.86 2.82
N PHE A 101 -0.97 -9.58 1.75
CA PHE A 101 -1.07 -8.24 1.18
C PHE A 101 -2.31 -7.52 1.74
N LEU A 102 -2.10 -6.36 2.37
CA LEU A 102 -3.17 -5.58 2.96
C LEU A 102 -3.69 -4.57 1.93
N HIS A 103 -4.66 -5.00 1.13
CA HIS A 103 -5.25 -4.16 0.08
C HIS A 103 -5.99 -2.95 0.67
N ILE A 104 -5.69 -1.75 0.17
CA ILE A 104 -6.30 -0.51 0.70
C ILE A 104 -7.81 -0.46 0.50
N ALA A 105 -8.32 -0.96 -0.63
CA ALA A 105 -9.75 -1.00 -0.91
C ALA A 105 -10.51 -1.85 0.12
N ASP A 106 -9.93 -2.95 0.58
CA ASP A 106 -10.58 -3.83 1.56
C ASP A 106 -10.66 -3.14 2.93
N ALA A 107 -9.61 -2.42 3.31
CA ALA A 107 -9.60 -1.65 4.55
C ALA A 107 -10.65 -0.53 4.51
N THR A 108 -10.75 0.20 3.39
CA THR A 108 -11.77 1.23 3.19
C THR A 108 -13.18 0.62 3.13
N GLY A 109 -13.37 -0.48 2.42
CA GLY A 109 -14.63 -1.19 2.30
C GLY A 109 -15.16 -1.66 3.65
N ARG A 110 -14.31 -2.26 4.48
CA ARG A 110 -14.67 -2.64 5.86
C ARG A 110 -15.14 -1.45 6.69
N ALA A 111 -14.48 -0.29 6.58
CA ALA A 111 -14.89 0.92 7.29
C ALA A 111 -16.24 1.46 6.80
N ILE A 112 -16.48 1.46 5.48
CA ILE A 112 -17.76 1.88 4.87
C ILE A 112 -18.90 0.95 5.31
N THR A 113 -18.70 -0.37 5.23
CA THR A 113 -19.68 -1.36 5.69
C THR A 113 -19.94 -1.23 7.19
N GLY A 114 -18.90 -1.01 8.00
CA GLY A 114 -19.03 -0.78 9.44
C GLY A 114 -19.82 0.49 9.79
N ALA A 115 -19.85 1.47 8.88
CA ALA A 115 -20.67 2.67 9.00
C ALA A 115 -22.11 2.50 8.44
N GLY A 116 -22.49 1.31 7.98
CA GLY A 116 -23.81 1.02 7.43
C GLY A 116 -24.07 1.69 6.07
N MET A 117 -23.03 2.14 5.37
CA MET A 117 -23.15 2.83 4.09
C MET A 117 -23.02 1.82 2.93
N THR A 118 -23.88 1.95 1.92
CA THR A 118 -23.85 1.13 0.71
C THR A 118 -23.55 1.93 -0.56
N ARG A 119 -23.47 3.26 -0.45
CA ARG A 119 -23.15 4.16 -1.55
C ARG A 119 -22.31 5.32 -1.05
N VAL A 120 -21.11 5.47 -1.61
CA VAL A 120 -20.16 6.54 -1.29
C VAL A 120 -19.64 7.19 -2.57
N ARG A 121 -19.09 8.40 -2.48
CA ARG A 121 -18.40 9.07 -3.58
C ARG A 121 -16.90 8.87 -3.40
N CYS A 122 -16.22 8.31 -4.41
CA CYS A 122 -14.76 8.25 -4.45
C CYS A 122 -14.24 9.47 -5.22
N TRP A 123 -13.28 10.19 -4.64
CA TRP A 123 -12.60 11.31 -5.31
C TRP A 123 -11.16 10.91 -5.60
N VAL A 124 -10.78 10.96 -6.88
CA VAL A 124 -9.43 10.65 -7.35
C VAL A 124 -8.96 11.77 -8.26
N HIS A 125 -7.72 12.21 -8.09
CA HIS A 125 -7.18 13.38 -8.79
C HIS A 125 -6.74 13.06 -10.24
N VAL A 126 -6.69 11.78 -10.65
CA VAL A 126 -6.10 11.38 -11.94
C VAL A 126 -7.15 10.66 -12.83
N THR A 127 -7.52 11.32 -13.94
CA THR A 127 -8.80 11.16 -14.66
C THR A 127 -8.97 9.95 -15.59
N PRO A 128 -7.95 9.18 -16.04
CA PRO A 128 -8.21 7.92 -16.77
C PRO A 128 -8.20 6.66 -15.88
N TRP A 129 -7.93 6.77 -14.57
CA TRP A 129 -7.61 5.62 -13.68
C TRP A 129 -8.79 5.07 -12.87
N ASN A 130 -10.03 5.48 -13.21
CA ASN A 130 -11.24 5.21 -12.43
C ASN A 130 -11.61 3.73 -12.22
N ARG A 131 -11.02 2.77 -12.95
CA ARG A 131 -11.41 1.36 -12.84
C ARG A 131 -10.73 0.56 -11.73
N ILE A 132 -9.68 1.08 -11.09
CA ILE A 132 -8.91 0.33 -10.09
C ILE A 132 -9.71 0.07 -8.80
N PHE A 133 -10.61 0.98 -8.42
CA PHE A 133 -11.39 0.88 -7.17
C PHE A 133 -12.89 0.65 -7.38
N ILE A 134 -13.39 0.66 -8.62
CA ILE A 134 -14.83 0.68 -8.93
C ILE A 134 -15.37 -0.70 -9.39
N ALA A 135 -14.51 -1.68 -9.65
CA ALA A 135 -14.95 -3.03 -10.02
C ALA A 135 -15.23 -3.89 -8.77
N GLY A 136 -16.38 -3.63 -8.14
CA GLY A 136 -16.88 -4.36 -6.97
C GLY A 136 -18.34 -4.00 -6.69
N GLY A 137 -19.19 -4.19 -7.69
CA GLY A 137 -20.64 -3.95 -7.65
C GLY A 137 -21.31 -4.54 -8.86
#